data_AF-A0A424Y8G5-F1
#
_entry.id   AF-A0A424Y8G5-F1
#
_cell.length_a   1.000
_cell.length_b   1.000
_cell.length_c   1.000
_cell.angle_alpha   90.00
_cell.angle_beta   90.00
_cell.angle_gamma   90.00
#
_symmetry.space_group_name_H-M   'P 1'
#
loop_
_entity.id
_entity.type
_entity.pdbx_description
1 polymer ?
#
loop_
_entity_poly.entity_id
_entity_poly.type
_entity_poly.pdbx_seq_one_letter_code
_entity_poly.pdbx_strand_id
1 'polypeptide(L)'
;MVLLVIDTQTAITSSRLHNFIGFVSNVEQIIEAARTNKVEVIYVRHDDGPGSKLEKGNPGHEIYDKLAPSDGEKKTKGQGLV
;
A
#
# COMPACT_ATOMS: atom_id res chain seq x y z
N MET A 1 -16.29 -1.68 -10.14
CA MET A 1 -15.59 -0.71 -9.26
C MET A 1 -14.38 -1.41 -8.69
N VAL A 2 -13.24 -0.74 -8.58
CA VAL A 2 -12.01 -1.28 -7.99
C VAL A 2 -11.40 -0.19 -7.10
N LEU A 3 -10.90 -0.56 -5.93
CA LEU A 3 -10.07 0.31 -5.09
C LEU A 3 -8.59 0.01 -5.38
N LEU A 4 -7.85 1.03 -5.80
CA LEU A 4 -6.39 0.95 -5.93
C LEU A 4 -5.74 1.57 -4.69
N VAL A 5 -4.90 0.79 -4.01
CA VAL A 5 -4.09 1.24 -2.87
C VAL A 5 -2.65 1.33 -3.34
N ILE A 6 -2.11 2.55 -3.42
CA ILE A 6 -0.83 2.83 -4.09
C ILE A 6 0.21 3.27 -3.07
N ASP A 7 1.40 2.68 -3.14
CA ASP A 7 2.63 3.09 -2.42
C ASP A 7 2.48 3.26 -0.91
N THR A 8 1.65 2.42 -0.28
CA THR A 8 1.50 2.35 1.19
C THR A 8 2.61 1.53 1.85
N GLN A 9 3.81 1.53 1.27
CA GLN A 9 4.95 0.73 1.73
C GLN A 9 5.58 1.33 3.01
N THR A 10 6.16 0.50 3.88
CA THR A 10 6.68 0.91 5.20
C THR A 10 7.76 1.99 5.14
N ALA A 11 8.56 2.03 4.06
CA ALA A 11 9.58 3.07 3.88
C ALA A 11 8.99 4.47 3.70
N ILE A 12 7.74 4.57 3.20
CA ILE A 12 7.03 5.83 2.93
C ILE A 12 6.00 6.10 4.03
N THR A 13 5.23 5.06 4.40
CA THR A 13 4.14 5.11 5.38
C THR A 13 4.71 4.99 6.80
N SER A 14 5.39 6.05 7.23
CA SER A 14 6.02 6.15 8.55
C SER A 14 5.67 7.48 9.21
N SER A 15 6.12 7.70 10.46
CA SER A 15 5.92 8.97 11.18
C SER A 15 6.45 10.21 10.47
N ARG A 16 7.28 10.05 9.42
CA ARG A 16 7.76 11.13 8.56
C ARG A 16 6.74 11.59 7.52
N LEU A 17 5.70 10.80 7.27
CA LEU A 17 4.61 11.13 6.34
C LEU A 17 3.77 12.27 6.93
N HIS A 18 3.43 13.25 6.10
CA HIS A 18 2.55 14.34 6.52
C HIS A 18 1.19 13.77 6.95
N ASN A 19 0.69 14.21 8.12
CA ASN A 19 -0.56 13.75 8.71
C ASN A 19 -0.65 12.20 8.80
N PHE A 20 0.43 11.53 9.21
CA PHE A 20 0.51 10.07 9.26
C PHE A 20 -0.71 9.39 9.92
N ILE A 21 -1.13 9.87 11.10
CA ILE A 21 -2.26 9.27 11.83
C ILE A 21 -3.56 9.38 11.03
N GLY A 22 -3.87 10.58 10.51
CA GLY A 22 -5.07 10.80 9.72
C GLY A 22 -5.04 10.04 8.39
N PHE A 23 -3.88 9.98 7.73
CA PHE A 23 -3.67 9.21 6.51
C PHE A 23 -3.98 7.72 6.74
N VAL A 24 -3.33 7.09 7.73
CA VAL A 24 -3.52 5.67 8.01
C VAL A 24 -4.98 5.39 8.36
N SER A 25 -5.59 6.18 9.24
CA SER A 25 -6.98 5.99 9.65
C SER A 25 -7.96 6.12 8.48
N ASN A 26 -7.74 7.06 7.56
CA ASN A 26 -8.60 7.25 6.41
C ASN A 26 -8.45 6.11 5.39
N VAL A 27 -7.22 5.69 5.10
CA VAL A 27 -6.98 4.60 4.13
C VAL A 27 -7.53 3.28 4.67
N GLU A 28 -7.37 3.01 5.96
CA GLU A 28 -7.94 1.84 6.63
C GLU A 28 -9.48 1.80 6.48
N GLN A 29 -10.17 2.92 6.76
CA GLN A 29 -11.63 3.02 6.58
C GLN A 29 -12.07 2.81 5.13
N ILE A 30 -11.33 3.34 4.16
CA ILE A 30 -11.65 3.16 2.74
C ILE A 30 -11.49 1.70 2.32
N ILE A 31 -10.42 1.04 2.74
CA ILE A 31 -10.19 -0.38 2.47
C ILE A 31 -11.29 -1.24 3.12
N GLU A 32 -11.64 -0.96 4.38
CA GLU A 32 -12.71 -1.67 5.08
C GLU A 32 -14.07 -1.50 4.40
N ALA A 33 -14.39 -0.27 3.95
CA ALA A 33 -15.58 0.00 3.19
C ALA A 33 -15.60 -0.78 1.86
N ALA A 34 -14.47 -0.82 1.14
CA ALA A 34 -14.35 -1.59 -0.10
C ALA A 34 -14.57 -3.09 0.15
N ARG A 35 -13.93 -3.67 1.18
CA ARG A 35 -14.08 -5.06 1.58
C ARG A 35 -15.55 -5.39 1.92
N THR A 36 -16.17 -4.58 2.76
CA THR A 36 -17.59 -4.74 3.18
C THR A 36 -18.53 -4.74 1.97
N ASN A 37 -18.25 -3.89 0.99
CA ASN A 37 -19.06 -3.76 -0.23
C ASN A 37 -18.64 -4.71 -1.36
N LYS A 38 -17.73 -5.67 -1.10
CA LYS A 38 -17.22 -6.64 -2.09
C LYS A 38 -16.61 -5.96 -3.33
N VAL A 39 -16.01 -4.80 -3.13
CA VAL A 39 -15.23 -4.10 -4.15
C VAL A 39 -13.82 -4.71 -4.17
N GLU A 40 -13.32 -5.04 -5.36
CA GLU A 40 -11.96 -5.56 -5.50
C GLU A 40 -10.93 -4.52 -5.03
N VAL A 41 -10.00 -4.94 -4.18
CA VAL A 41 -8.89 -4.13 -3.68
C VAL A 41 -7.60 -4.63 -4.33
N ILE A 42 -6.89 -3.74 -5.01
CA ILE A 42 -5.62 -4.03 -5.66
C ILE A 42 -4.55 -3.12 -5.06
N TYR A 43 -3.45 -3.72 -4.64
CA TYR A 43 -2.31 -2.99 -4.12
C TYR A 43 -1.26 -2.83 -5.21
N VAL A 44 -0.79 -1.60 -5.37
CA VAL A 44 0.30 -1.23 -6.28
C VAL A 44 1.47 -0.78 -5.42
N ARG A 45 2.63 -1.40 -5.65
CA ARG A 45 3.89 -1.06 -4.97
C ARG A 45 4.93 -0.62 -5.96
N HIS A 46 5.67 0.40 -5.61
CA HIS A 46 6.84 0.82 -6.35
C HIS A 46 8.09 0.03 -5.95
N ASP A 47 8.94 -0.22 -6.94
CA ASP A 47 10.24 -0.89 -6.80
C ASP A 47 11.28 0.06 -7.41
N ASP A 48 11.99 0.81 -6.56
CA ASP A 48 13.00 1.81 -6.98
C ASP A 48 14.27 1.16 -7.56
N GLY A 49 14.33 -0.16 -7.63
CA GLY A 49 15.46 -0.91 -8.17
C GLY A 49 16.55 -1.23 -7.15
N PRO A 50 17.64 -1.88 -7.61
CA PRO A 50 18.67 -2.46 -6.73
C PRO A 50 19.35 -1.44 -5.81
N GLY A 51 19.51 -1.79 -4.54
CA GLY A 51 20.15 -0.95 -3.52
C GLY A 51 19.23 0.12 -2.91
N SER A 52 17.99 0.22 -3.37
CA SER A 52 17.00 1.15 -2.81
C SER A 52 16.29 0.57 -1.58
N LYS A 53 15.73 1.44 -0.73
CA LYS A 53 14.89 1.00 0.41
C LYS A 53 13.59 0.32 -0.03
N LEU A 54 13.15 0.56 -1.26
CA LEU A 54 11.96 0.00 -1.88
C LEU A 54 12.27 -1.18 -2.80
N GLU A 55 13.50 -1.71 -2.80
CA GLU A 55 13.82 -2.93 -3.54
C GLU A 55 13.03 -4.11 -2.97
N LYS A 56 12.50 -4.95 -3.87
CA LYS A 56 11.79 -6.16 -3.46
C LYS A 56 12.66 -7.04 -2.56
N GLY A 57 12.12 -7.38 -1.39
CA GLY A 57 12.83 -8.17 -0.36
C GLY A 57 13.34 -7.32 0.80
N ASN A 58 13.40 -5.99 0.64
CA ASN A 58 13.68 -5.09 1.75
C ASN A 58 12.42 -4.87 2.61
N PRO A 59 12.56 -4.71 3.94
CA PRO A 59 11.42 -4.42 4.81
C PRO A 59 10.65 -3.17 4.37
N GLY A 60 11.38 -2.18 3.86
CA GLY A 60 10.85 -0.93 3.31
C GLY A 60 9.89 -1.10 2.14
N HIS A 61 9.99 -2.21 1.40
CA HIS A 61 9.16 -2.53 0.24
C HIS A 61 7.80 -3.14 0.62
N GLU A 62 7.67 -3.69 1.83
CA GLU A 62 6.43 -4.30 2.28
C GLU A 62 5.36 -3.24 2.58
N ILE A 63 4.09 -3.62 2.41
CA ILE A 63 2.96 -2.75 2.73
C ILE A 63 2.92 -2.55 4.23
N TYR A 64 2.64 -1.32 4.68
CA TYR A 64 2.48 -1.01 6.09
C TYR A 64 1.39 -1.89 6.73
N ASP A 65 1.73 -2.55 7.83
CA ASP A 65 0.96 -3.67 8.39
C ASP A 65 -0.53 -3.39 8.58
N LYS A 66 -0.90 -2.18 9.03
CA LYS A 66 -2.32 -1.80 9.22
C LYS A 66 -3.12 -1.70 7.92
N LEU A 67 -2.42 -1.46 6.81
CA LEU A 67 -3.00 -1.34 5.48
C LEU A 67 -2.72 -2.60 4.64
N ALA A 68 -2.26 -3.68 5.28
CA ALA A 68 -1.85 -4.88 4.57
C ALA A 68 -3.06 -5.57 3.89
N PRO A 69 -2.81 -6.25 2.76
CA PRO A 69 -3.85 -6.98 2.06
C PRO A 69 -4.35 -8.17 2.90
N SER A 70 -5.66 -8.43 2.86
CA SER A 70 -6.24 -9.65 3.41
C SER A 70 -5.99 -10.84 2.49
N ASP A 71 -6.18 -12.04 3.02
CA ASP A 71 -6.09 -13.28 2.24
C ASP A 71 -7.04 -13.23 1.03
N GLY A 72 -6.48 -13.35 -0.17
CA GLY A 72 -7.22 -13.29 -1.44
C GLY A 72 -7.16 -11.95 -2.19
N GLU A 73 -6.63 -10.87 -1.58
CA GLU A 73 -6.46 -9.58 -2.27
C GLU A 73 -5.22 -9.57 -3.18
N LYS A 74 -5.33 -8.92 -4.35
CA LYS A 74 -4.26 -8.93 -5.36
C LYS A 74 -3.18 -7.89 -5.04
N LYS A 75 -1.92 -8.33 -5.14
CA LYS A 75 -0.73 -7.48 -5.02
C LYS A 75 -0.07 -7.41 -6.38
N THR A 76 0.09 -6.23 -6.95
CA THR A 76 0.69 -6.02 -8.27
C THR A 76 1.86 -5.04 -8.16
N LYS A 77 2.84 -5.16 -9.06
CA LYS A 77 3.97 -4.23 -9.15
C LYS A 77 3.56 -3.03 -10.01
N GLY A 78 3.81 -1.82 -9.53
CA GLY A 78 3.86 -0.64 -10.39
C GLY A 78 5.30 -0.44 -10.83
N GLN A 79 5.62 -0.71 -12.10
CA GLN A 79 6.78 -0.06 -12.71
C GLN A 79 6.35 1.37 -13.02
N GLY A 80 7.18 2.36 -12.66
CA GLY A 80 6.90 3.79 -12.82
C GLY A 80 6.11 4.07 -14.10
N LEU A 81 4.83 4.42 -13.93
CA LEU A 81 4.04 5.02 -14.98
C LEU A 81 4.52 6.46 -15.11
N VAL A 82 5.53 6.65 -15.96
CA VAL A 82 5.74 7.92 -16.67
C VAL A 82 4.98 7.85 -17.98
#